data_AF-A0A0P0UY38-F1
#
_entry.id   AF-A0A0P0UY38-F1
#
_cell.length_a   1.000
_cell.length_b   1.000
_cell.length_c   1.000
_cell.angle_alpha   90.00
_cell.angle_beta   90.00
_cell.angle_gamma   90.00
#
_symmetry.space_group_name_H-M   'P 1'
#
loop_
_entity.id
_entity.type
_entity.pdbx_description
1 polymer ?
#
loop_
_entity_poly.entity_id
_entity_poly.type
_entity_poly.pdbx_seq_one_letter_code
_entity_poly.pdbx_strand_id
1 'polypeptide(L)'
;CIFGWENLPRTLLMYFTNVMLPQEGYFHSVVCNSDFRNSTVNSDMRYMEWDDPPQMEPHFLNTTHYDEIVESGVPFARKFRENEPLLDKIDERVLHRWRHRPVPGAWCTGRKRWFNDPCSQWSNVNIVRPGPQAEKFRKHMNQIIEESASGNNSCKQ
;
A
#
# COMPACT_ATOMS: atom_id res chain seq x y z
N CYS A 1 -7.19 4.00 23.39
CA CYS A 1 -6.73 2.76 24.04
C CYS A 1 -7.94 1.85 24.20
N ILE A 2 -7.83 0.55 23.88
CA ILE A 2 -8.91 -0.42 24.16
C ILE A 2 -8.84 -0.74 25.66
N PHE A 3 -9.86 -0.36 26.41
CA PHE A 3 -9.90 -0.62 27.85
C PHE A 3 -10.29 -2.08 28.13
N GLY A 4 -9.80 -2.66 29.23
CA GLY A 4 -10.07 -4.07 29.56
C GLY A 4 -11.55 -4.44 29.77
N TRP A 5 -12.44 -3.45 29.90
CA TRP A 5 -13.90 -3.62 29.97
C TRP A 5 -14.58 -3.55 28.60
N GLU A 6 -13.87 -3.12 27.55
CA GLU A 6 -14.38 -3.14 26.18
C GLU A 6 -14.43 -4.58 25.68
N ASN A 7 -15.63 -5.16 25.71
CA ASN A 7 -15.84 -6.52 25.25
C ASN A 7 -16.00 -6.62 23.73
N LEU A 8 -16.17 -5.51 23.00
CA LEU A 8 -16.50 -5.54 21.58
C LEU A 8 -15.43 -6.23 20.72
N PRO A 9 -14.13 -5.89 20.79
CA PRO A 9 -13.11 -6.57 19.98
C PRO A 9 -13.02 -8.07 20.26
N ARG A 10 -13.25 -8.48 21.52
CA ARG A 10 -13.24 -9.88 21.96
C ARG A 10 -14.48 -10.63 21.48
N THR A 11 -15.66 -10.05 21.61
CA THR A 11 -16.92 -10.63 21.13
C THR A 11 -16.90 -10.78 19.60
N LEU A 12 -16.47 -9.75 18.88
CA LEU A 12 -16.33 -9.82 17.42
C LEU A 12 -15.29 -10.88 17.03
N LEU A 13 -14.19 -11.03 17.78
CA LEU A 13 -13.19 -12.06 17.46
C LEU A 13 -13.81 -13.47 17.55
N MET A 14 -14.54 -13.77 18.63
CA MET A 14 -15.24 -15.05 18.80
C MET A 14 -16.33 -15.29 17.75
N TYR A 15 -16.97 -14.23 17.25
CA TYR A 15 -17.92 -14.32 16.16
C TYR A 15 -17.21 -14.65 14.84
N PHE A 16 -16.21 -13.85 14.46
CA PHE A 16 -15.51 -13.97 13.19
C PHE A 16 -14.68 -15.26 13.09
N THR A 17 -14.30 -15.92 14.19
CA THR A 17 -13.69 -17.27 14.11
C THR A 17 -14.58 -18.33 13.44
N ASN A 18 -15.90 -18.06 13.32
CA ASN A 18 -16.87 -18.97 12.70
C ASN A 18 -17.41 -18.43 11.36
N VAL A 19 -16.75 -17.43 10.76
CA VAL A 19 -17.18 -16.78 9.51
C VAL A 19 -16.13 -17.02 8.42
N MET A 20 -16.57 -17.15 7.16
CA MET A 20 -15.67 -17.22 6.01
C MET A 20 -14.97 -15.87 5.79
N LEU A 21 -13.67 -15.90 5.49
CA LEU A 21 -12.84 -14.71 5.25
C LEU A 21 -12.92 -13.66 6.38
N PRO A 22 -12.61 -14.04 7.64
CA PRO A 22 -12.81 -13.17 8.80
C PRO A 22 -12.03 -11.86 8.73
N GLN A 23 -10.86 -11.86 8.10
CA GLN A 23 -10.03 -10.67 7.89
C GLN A 23 -10.72 -9.59 7.06
N GLU A 24 -11.67 -9.95 6.18
CA GLU A 24 -12.40 -8.99 5.34
C GLU A 24 -13.46 -8.21 6.14
N GLY A 25 -13.94 -8.76 7.27
CA GLY A 25 -14.99 -8.14 8.07
C GLY A 25 -14.55 -7.66 9.45
N TYR A 26 -13.63 -8.37 10.11
CA TYR A 26 -13.31 -8.15 11.53
C TYR A 26 -12.75 -6.75 11.79
N PHE A 27 -11.70 -6.36 11.07
CA PHE A 27 -11.02 -5.09 11.32
C PHE A 27 -11.91 -3.89 11.03
N HIS A 28 -12.63 -3.92 9.89
CA HIS A 28 -13.62 -2.90 9.54
C HIS A 28 -14.69 -2.77 10.63
N SER A 29 -15.25 -3.90 11.10
CA SER A 29 -16.28 -3.91 12.14
C SER A 29 -15.79 -3.32 13.46
N VAL A 30 -14.59 -3.69 13.92
CA VAL A 30 -14.02 -3.19 15.17
C VAL A 30 -13.76 -1.69 15.08
N VAL A 31 -13.08 -1.22 14.03
CA VAL A 31 -12.68 0.19 13.92
C VAL A 31 -13.91 1.08 13.78
N CYS A 32 -14.90 0.69 12.97
CA CYS A 32 -16.13 1.47 12.79
C CYS A 32 -17.02 1.55 14.04
N ASN A 33 -16.87 0.64 15.00
CA ASN A 33 -17.64 0.61 16.25
C ASN A 33 -16.78 0.95 17.48
N SER A 34 -15.69 1.69 17.28
CA SER A 34 -14.79 2.16 18.32
C SER A 34 -14.62 3.67 18.27
N ASP A 35 -13.90 4.23 19.25
CA ASP A 35 -13.52 5.65 19.26
C ASP A 35 -12.68 6.06 18.03
N PHE A 36 -12.13 5.09 17.28
CA PHE A 36 -11.37 5.33 16.06
C PHE A 36 -12.23 5.51 14.81
N ARG A 37 -13.57 5.42 14.91
CA ARG A 37 -14.50 5.58 13.77
C ARG A 37 -14.24 6.85 12.95
N ASN A 38 -13.92 7.96 13.60
CA ASN A 38 -13.69 9.24 12.91
C ASN A 38 -12.26 9.38 12.34
N SER A 39 -11.39 8.39 12.56
CA SER A 39 -10.04 8.34 12.00
C SER A 39 -9.92 7.36 10.82
N THR A 40 -11.04 6.80 10.37
CA THR A 40 -11.05 5.85 9.26
C THR A 40 -10.95 6.54 7.91
N VAL A 41 -10.27 5.88 7.00
CA VAL A 41 -10.12 6.30 5.61
C VAL A 41 -10.47 5.11 4.72
N ASN A 42 -11.34 5.30 3.72
CA ASN A 42 -11.80 4.23 2.83
C ASN A 42 -10.79 3.91 1.72
N SER A 43 -9.56 3.59 2.09
CA SER A 43 -8.50 3.16 1.16
C SER A 43 -7.54 2.23 1.88
N ASP A 44 -7.24 1.09 1.25
CA ASP A 44 -6.21 0.16 1.72
C ASP A 44 -4.84 0.42 1.09
N MET A 45 -4.74 1.47 0.26
CA MET A 45 -3.52 1.90 -0.45
C MET A 45 -2.95 0.83 -1.40
N ARG A 46 -3.80 -0.03 -1.98
CA ARG A 46 -3.39 -1.05 -2.95
C ARG A 46 -4.09 -0.88 -4.28
N TYR A 47 -3.35 -1.07 -5.36
CA TYR A 47 -3.90 -1.21 -6.70
C TYR A 47 -4.23 -2.69 -6.95
N MET A 48 -5.46 -2.94 -7.37
CA MET A 48 -5.98 -4.27 -7.68
C MET A 48 -6.89 -4.17 -8.90
N GLU A 49 -6.70 -5.09 -9.84
CA GLU A 49 -7.59 -5.23 -11.00
C GLU A 49 -8.60 -6.35 -10.73
N TRP A 50 -9.88 -6.09 -10.95
CA TRP A 50 -10.97 -7.03 -10.68
C TRP A 50 -11.76 -7.32 -11.95
N ASP A 51 -12.32 -8.53 -12.04
CA ASP A 51 -13.40 -8.80 -12.98
C ASP A 51 -14.64 -7.94 -12.69
N ASP A 52 -15.49 -7.77 -13.70
CA ASP A 52 -16.85 -7.27 -13.52
C ASP A 52 -17.85 -8.38 -13.93
N PRO A 53 -18.55 -9.03 -12.97
CA PRO A 53 -18.51 -8.82 -11.52
C PRO A 53 -17.23 -9.39 -10.84
N PRO A 54 -16.82 -8.86 -9.69
CA PRO A 54 -15.60 -9.29 -9.01
C PRO A 54 -15.68 -10.74 -8.55
N GLN A 55 -14.63 -11.51 -8.85
CA GLN A 55 -14.43 -12.88 -8.36
C GLN A 55 -13.82 -12.89 -6.95
N MET A 56 -13.50 -14.08 -6.42
CA MET A 56 -12.95 -14.25 -5.07
C MET A 56 -11.54 -13.66 -4.90
N GLU A 57 -10.75 -13.60 -5.97
CA GLU A 57 -9.42 -12.99 -5.97
C GLU A 57 -9.26 -12.05 -7.16
N PRO A 58 -8.45 -10.97 -7.02
CA PRO A 58 -8.16 -10.06 -8.12
C PRO A 58 -7.34 -10.74 -9.22
N HIS A 59 -7.31 -10.10 -10.39
CA HIS A 59 -6.52 -10.54 -11.54
C HIS A 59 -5.02 -10.52 -11.28
N PHE A 60 -4.32 -11.35 -12.05
CA PHE A 60 -2.87 -11.27 -12.12
C PHE A 60 -2.46 -10.07 -12.97
N LEU A 61 -1.80 -9.11 -12.33
CA LEU A 61 -1.21 -7.95 -12.96
C LEU A 61 -0.03 -8.37 -13.82
N ASN A 62 0.06 -7.78 -15.00
CA ASN A 62 1.12 -8.02 -15.98
C ASN A 62 1.57 -6.70 -16.63
N THR A 63 2.55 -6.76 -17.53
CA THR A 63 3.18 -5.58 -18.15
C THR A 63 2.21 -4.56 -18.78
N THR A 64 1.01 -4.97 -19.22
CA THR A 64 -0.01 -4.06 -19.79
C THR A 64 -0.57 -3.08 -18.77
N HIS A 65 -0.61 -3.47 -17.49
CA HIS A 65 -1.16 -2.66 -16.39
C HIS A 65 -0.13 -1.67 -15.81
N TYR A 66 1.09 -1.62 -16.37
CA TYR A 66 2.19 -0.82 -15.82
C TYR A 66 1.83 0.66 -15.68
N ASP A 67 1.24 1.24 -16.73
CA ASP A 67 0.94 2.67 -16.74
C ASP A 67 -0.15 3.00 -15.72
N GLU A 68 -1.18 2.16 -15.60
CA GLU A 68 -2.26 2.31 -14.60
C GLU A 68 -1.74 2.19 -13.16
N ILE A 69 -0.86 1.21 -12.89
CA ILE A 69 -0.22 1.05 -11.58
C ILE A 69 0.59 2.30 -11.23
N VAL A 70 1.44 2.78 -12.13
CA VAL A 70 2.24 3.99 -11.90
C VAL A 70 1.34 5.22 -11.83
N GLU A 71 0.23 5.25 -12.58
CA GLU A 71 -0.72 6.35 -12.62
C GLU A 71 -1.48 6.50 -11.30
N SER A 72 -1.90 5.38 -10.70
CA SER A 72 -2.68 5.34 -9.46
C SER A 72 -2.05 6.09 -8.29
N GLY A 73 -0.71 6.14 -8.22
CA GLY A 73 0.02 6.79 -7.14
C GLY A 73 -0.03 6.05 -5.80
N VAL A 74 -0.63 4.86 -5.73
CA VAL A 74 -0.60 4.03 -4.52
C VAL A 74 0.75 3.31 -4.37
N PRO A 75 1.18 3.01 -3.13
CA PRO A 75 2.48 2.42 -2.86
C PRO A 75 2.54 0.90 -3.07
N PHE A 76 1.39 0.23 -3.15
CA PHE A 76 1.30 -1.22 -3.26
C PHE A 76 0.38 -1.64 -4.41
N ALA A 77 0.61 -2.84 -4.93
CA ALA A 77 -0.26 -3.47 -5.93
C ALA A 77 -0.29 -4.99 -5.72
N ARG A 78 -1.38 -5.66 -6.12
CA ARG A 78 -1.51 -7.12 -6.12
C ARG A 78 -2.58 -7.59 -7.13
N LYS A 79 -2.57 -8.84 -7.60
CA LYS A 79 -1.58 -9.91 -7.34
C LYS A 79 -0.67 -10.11 -8.55
N PHE A 80 0.56 -10.57 -8.33
CA PHE A 80 1.54 -10.84 -9.40
C PHE A 80 1.78 -12.33 -9.51
N ARG A 81 2.10 -12.79 -10.72
CA ARG A 81 2.66 -14.13 -10.90
C ARG A 81 4.09 -14.16 -10.41
N GLU A 82 4.56 -15.35 -10.05
CA GLU A 82 5.98 -15.54 -9.77
C GLU A 82 6.79 -15.18 -11.03
N ASN A 83 7.87 -14.42 -10.84
CA ASN A 83 8.75 -13.97 -11.93
C ASN A 83 8.06 -13.13 -13.02
N GLU A 84 6.98 -12.41 -12.67
CA GLU A 84 6.27 -11.54 -13.62
C GLU A 84 7.18 -10.40 -14.14
N PRO A 85 7.36 -10.25 -15.48
CA PRO A 85 8.22 -9.21 -16.07
C PRO A 85 7.86 -7.76 -15.68
N LEU A 86 6.60 -7.52 -15.29
CA LEU A 86 6.17 -6.24 -14.74
C LEU A 86 6.99 -5.82 -13.51
N LEU A 87 7.39 -6.77 -12.65
CA LEU A 87 8.17 -6.49 -11.45
C LEU A 87 9.57 -5.95 -11.81
N ASP A 88 10.23 -6.54 -12.80
CA ASP A 88 11.49 -6.04 -13.36
C ASP A 88 11.33 -4.61 -13.93
N LYS A 89 10.20 -4.35 -14.59
CA LYS A 89 9.88 -3.02 -15.15
C LYS A 89 9.67 -1.98 -14.04
N ILE A 90 9.00 -2.34 -12.95
CA ILE A 90 8.82 -1.48 -11.76
C ILE A 90 10.19 -1.21 -11.11
N ASP A 91 11.02 -2.24 -10.93
CA ASP A 91 12.35 -2.09 -10.37
C ASP A 91 13.20 -1.10 -11.16
N GLU A 92 13.22 -1.22 -12.49
CA GLU A 92 13.99 -0.34 -13.37
C GLU A 92 13.45 1.10 -13.38
N ARG A 93 12.15 1.25 -13.58
CA ARG A 93 11.53 2.55 -13.95
C ARG A 93 11.02 3.35 -12.77
N VAL A 94 10.57 2.68 -11.72
CA VAL A 94 9.99 3.31 -10.52
C VAL A 94 11.04 3.39 -9.42
N LEU A 95 11.71 2.27 -9.13
CA LEU A 95 12.66 2.17 -8.02
C LEU A 95 14.10 2.49 -8.43
N HIS A 96 14.39 2.54 -9.74
CA HIS A 96 15.75 2.69 -10.27
C HIS A 96 16.74 1.69 -9.67
N ARG A 97 16.25 0.48 -9.43
CA ARG A 97 16.97 -0.64 -8.82
C ARG A 97 17.56 -1.52 -9.92
N TRP A 98 18.84 -1.84 -9.80
CA TRP A 98 19.44 -2.86 -10.65
C TRP A 98 19.19 -4.26 -10.08
N ARG A 99 19.28 -5.27 -10.95
CA ARG A 99 19.13 -6.68 -10.57
C ARG A 99 20.04 -7.04 -9.40
N HIS A 100 19.45 -7.71 -8.41
CA HIS A 100 20.12 -8.18 -7.19
C HIS A 100 20.77 -7.08 -6.34
N ARG A 101 20.32 -5.82 -6.46
CA ARG A 101 20.79 -4.69 -5.64
C ARG A 101 19.66 -4.11 -4.79
N PRO A 102 20.00 -3.45 -3.66
CA PRO A 102 19.02 -2.66 -2.92
C PRO A 102 18.53 -1.48 -3.75
N VAL A 103 17.33 -0.99 -3.43
CA VAL A 103 16.78 0.24 -4.02
C VAL A 103 17.68 1.42 -3.61
N PRO A 104 18.20 2.20 -4.57
CA PRO A 104 18.99 3.38 -4.23
C PRO A 104 18.17 4.44 -3.49
N GLY A 105 18.66 4.88 -2.34
CA GLY A 105 18.02 5.91 -1.52
C GLY A 105 18.96 7.07 -1.20
N ALA A 106 18.45 8.01 -0.39
CA ALA A 106 19.24 9.17 0.08
C ALA A 106 20.46 8.77 0.92
N TRP A 107 20.47 7.54 1.44
CA TRP A 107 21.56 6.95 2.20
C TRP A 107 22.74 6.50 1.32
N CYS A 108 22.56 6.38 0.00
CA CYS A 108 23.62 6.03 -0.95
C CYS A 108 24.51 7.25 -1.27
N THR A 109 25.78 7.19 -0.92
CA THR A 109 26.73 8.33 -1.01
C THR A 109 27.85 8.12 -2.03
N GLY A 110 27.90 6.94 -2.66
CA GLY A 110 28.86 6.64 -3.71
C GLY A 110 28.67 7.57 -4.92
N ARG A 111 29.80 7.96 -5.53
CA ARG A 111 29.77 8.80 -6.73
C ARG A 111 29.08 8.05 -7.88
N LYS A 112 27.95 8.59 -8.36
CA LYS A 112 27.25 8.09 -9.54
C LYS A 112 28.15 8.25 -10.78
N ARG A 113 28.82 7.17 -11.17
CA ARG A 113 29.55 7.04 -12.45
C ARG A 113 28.89 5.96 -13.27
N TRP A 114 29.10 5.97 -14.59
CA TRP A 114 28.41 5.08 -15.54
C TRP A 114 28.50 3.57 -15.18
N PHE A 115 29.53 3.17 -14.44
CA PHE A 115 29.74 1.78 -13.97
C PHE A 115 29.79 1.60 -12.45
N ASN A 116 29.60 2.66 -11.65
CA ASN A 116 29.67 2.55 -10.19
C ASN A 116 28.29 2.64 -9.56
N ASP A 117 27.99 1.64 -8.75
CA ASP A 117 26.82 1.62 -7.89
C ASP A 117 26.92 2.74 -6.83
N PRO A 118 26.03 3.76 -6.83
CA PRO A 118 25.98 4.78 -5.79
C PRO A 118 25.78 4.21 -4.38
N CYS A 119 25.24 2.99 -4.24
CA CYS A 119 25.03 2.33 -2.95
C CYS A 119 26.22 1.45 -2.51
N SER A 120 27.33 1.46 -3.25
CA SER A 120 28.60 0.85 -2.80
C SER A 120 29.16 1.51 -1.54
N GLN A 121 28.83 2.78 -1.32
CA GLN A 121 29.11 3.51 -0.08
C GLN A 121 27.79 4.06 0.46
N TRP A 122 27.58 3.90 1.76
CA TRP A 122 26.35 4.31 2.43
C TRP A 122 26.64 5.11 3.69
N SER A 123 25.68 5.97 4.05
CA SER A 123 25.71 6.81 5.25
C SER A 123 24.50 6.52 6.14
N ASN A 124 23.90 7.54 6.75
CA ASN A 124 22.75 7.38 7.63
C ASN A 124 21.52 6.86 6.85
N VAL A 125 21.13 5.62 7.14
CA VAL A 125 19.97 4.92 6.55
C VAL A 125 18.63 5.58 6.92
N ASN A 126 18.60 6.43 7.94
CA ASN A 126 17.39 7.14 8.36
C ASN A 126 17.13 8.42 7.52
N ILE A 127 18.01 8.78 6.59
CA ILE A 127 17.79 9.93 5.71
C ILE A 127 16.71 9.55 4.70
N VAL A 128 15.60 10.29 4.72
CA VAL A 128 14.51 10.14 3.76
C VAL A 128 14.51 11.35 2.84
N ARG A 129 14.54 11.10 1.52
CA ARG A 129 14.37 12.12 0.49
C ARG A 129 13.26 11.70 -0.47
N PRO A 130 12.19 12.49 -0.61
CA PRO A 130 11.13 12.19 -1.55
C PRO A 130 11.65 12.14 -2.98
N GLY A 131 11.37 11.03 -3.68
CA GLY A 131 11.51 10.93 -5.13
C GLY A 131 10.21 11.28 -5.86
N PRO A 132 10.19 11.24 -7.20
CA PRO A 132 8.99 11.55 -7.99
C PRO A 132 7.75 10.72 -7.58
N GLN A 133 7.96 9.44 -7.25
CA GLN A 133 6.88 8.54 -6.85
C GLN A 133 6.38 8.83 -5.43
N ALA A 134 7.26 9.25 -4.52
CA ALA A 134 6.87 9.69 -3.18
C ALA A 134 6.03 10.99 -3.25
N GLU A 135 6.37 11.88 -4.17
CA GLU A 135 5.59 13.10 -4.44
C GLU A 135 4.20 12.78 -4.99
N LYS A 136 4.11 11.77 -5.86
CA LYS A 136 2.84 11.28 -6.37
C LYS A 136 1.98 10.64 -5.27
N PHE A 137 2.59 9.78 -4.45
CA PHE A 137 1.93 9.20 -3.28
C PHE A 137 1.42 10.26 -2.30
N ARG A 138 2.21 11.32 -2.06
CA ARG A 138 1.76 12.45 -1.23
C ARG A 138 0.49 13.10 -1.78
N LYS A 139 0.40 13.32 -3.10
CA LYS A 139 -0.81 13.87 -3.71
C LYS A 139 -2.02 12.95 -3.51
N HIS A 140 -1.84 11.65 -3.70
CA HIS A 140 -2.90 10.66 -3.51
C HIS A 140 -3.36 10.59 -2.04
N MET A 141 -2.43 10.62 -1.08
CA MET A 141 -2.77 10.68 0.35
C MET A 141 -3.59 11.93 0.68
N ASN A 142 -3.20 13.10 0.18
CA ASN A 142 -3.95 14.34 0.41
C ASN A 142 -5.37 14.24 -0.14
N GLN A 143 -5.52 13.73 -1.37
CA GLN A 143 -6.83 13.52 -1.98
C GLN A 143 -7.72 12.61 -1.11
N ILE A 144 -7.22 11.45 -0.69
CA ILE A 144 -8.00 10.52 0.12
C ILE A 144 -8.39 11.14 1.48
N ILE A 145 -7.49 11.91 2.10
CA ILE A 145 -7.78 12.60 3.37
C ILE A 145 -8.87 13.65 3.15
N GLU A 146 -8.82 14.43 2.08
CA GLU A 146 -9.84 15.43 1.71
C GLU A 146 -11.22 14.77 1.45
N GLU A 147 -11.25 13.65 0.74
CA GLU A 147 -12.46 12.86 0.50
C GLU A 147 -13.07 12.33 1.81
N SER A 148 -12.22 11.85 2.73
CA SER A 148 -12.67 11.39 4.05
C SER A 148 -13.25 12.52 4.91
N ALA A 149 -12.66 13.72 4.83
CA ALA A 149 -13.14 14.90 5.56
C ALA A 149 -14.46 15.44 4.99
N SER A 150 -14.73 15.21 3.71
CA SER A 150 -15.92 15.72 3.00
C SER A 150 -17.22 14.94 3.30
N GLY A 151 -17.20 14.02 4.27
CA GLY A 151 -18.40 13.31 4.72
C GLY A 151 -18.76 12.05 3.92
N ASN A 152 -17.87 11.57 3.05
CA ASN A 152 -17.92 10.20 2.53
C ASN A 152 -17.47 9.23 3.63
N ASN A 153 -18.33 9.09 4.64
CA ASN A 153 -18.04 8.31 5.84
C ASN A 153 -17.75 6.85 5.45
N SER A 154 -16.53 6.38 5.73
CA SER A 154 -16.10 5.00 5.49
C SER A 154 -16.92 3.99 6.32
N CYS A 155 -17.50 4.44 7.42
CA CYS A 155 -18.38 3.68 8.30
C CYS A 155 -19.82 4.21 8.20
N LYS A 156 -20.62 3.57 7.34
CA LYS A 156 -22.08 3.81 7.27
C LYS A 156 -22.75 3.27 8.54
N GLN A 157 -23.74 4.01 9.02
CA GLN A 157 -24.52 3.68 10.22
C GLN A 157 -25.74 2.84 9.87
#